data_AF-A0A848DPC7-F1
#
_entry.id   AF-A0A848DPC7-F1
#
_cell.length_a   1.000
_cell.length_b   1.000
_cell.length_c   1.000
_cell.angle_alpha   90.00
_cell.angle_beta   90.00
_cell.angle_gamma   90.00
#
_symmetry.space_group_name_H-M   'P 1'
#
loop_
_entity.id
_entity.type
_entity.pdbx_description
1 polymer ?
#
loop_
_entity_poly.entity_id
_entity_poly.type
_entity_poly.pdbx_seq_one_letter_code
_entity_poly.pdbx_strand_id
1 'polypeptide(L)'
;MDVVWLDVQMRAGLRGHFHPFTDVVCDVPDPLPAESAGWQDWATAYLGAVAAKDGWQPGHYSYTVERRDDGGHALEVYARGQWEWTH
;
A
#
# COMPACT_ATOMS: atom_id res chain seq x y z
N MET A 1 -4.43 11.43 -15.75
CA MET A 1 -4.34 11.47 -14.28
C MET A 1 -3.40 10.34 -13.95
N ASP A 2 -2.19 10.66 -13.48
CA ASP A 2 -1.23 9.62 -13.10
C ASP A 2 -1.72 8.99 -11.79
N VAL A 3 -1.82 7.66 -11.79
CA VAL A 3 -2.36 6.88 -10.66
C VAL A 3 -1.24 6.00 -10.13
N VAL A 4 -1.15 5.93 -8.80
CA VAL A 4 -0.27 5.00 -8.09
C VAL A 4 -1.13 3.96 -7.42
N TRP A 5 -0.66 2.72 -7.48
CA TRP A 5 -1.29 1.58 -6.85
C TRP A 5 -0.47 1.17 -5.63
N LEU A 6 -1.19 0.85 -4.56
CA LEU A 6 -0.64 0.18 -3.39
C LEU A 6 -1.23 -1.24 -3.37
N ASP A 7 -0.44 -2.23 -3.78
CA ASP A 7 -0.77 -3.64 -3.54
C ASP A 7 -0.47 -3.96 -2.09
N VAL A 8 -1.48 -4.34 -1.31
CA VAL A 8 -1.34 -4.56 0.13
C VAL A 8 -1.76 -5.97 0.51
N GLN A 9 -0.92 -6.61 1.31
CA GLN A 9 -1.08 -7.98 1.74
C GLN A 9 -0.90 -8.06 3.25
N MET A 10 -1.90 -8.59 3.95
CA MET A 10 -1.75 -8.89 5.37
C MET A 10 -0.96 -10.19 5.54
N ARG A 11 0.07 -10.18 6.38
CA ARG A 11 0.73 -11.40 6.82
C ARG A 11 -0.16 -12.08 7.87
N ALA A 12 -1.04 -12.97 7.42
CA ALA A 12 -1.82 -13.79 8.32
C ALA A 12 -0.90 -14.70 9.16
N GLY A 13 -1.08 -14.69 10.49
CA GLY A 13 -0.62 -15.80 11.32
C GLY A 13 -1.40 -17.07 10.92
N LEU A 14 -0.82 -18.25 11.15
CA LEU A 14 -1.36 -19.58 10.77
C LEU A 14 -2.79 -19.92 11.26
N ARG A 15 -3.48 -19.01 11.95
CA ARG A 15 -4.80 -19.19 12.53
C ARG A 15 -5.74 -18.04 12.12
N GLY A 16 -6.35 -18.21 10.95
CA GLY A 16 -7.80 -18.01 10.78
C GLY A 16 -8.34 -16.58 10.71
N HIS A 17 -7.97 -15.84 9.67
CA HIS A 17 -8.88 -15.14 8.73
C HIS A 17 -7.96 -14.39 7.75
N PHE A 18 -7.97 -14.79 6.47
CA PHE A 18 -7.21 -14.07 5.45
C PHE A 18 -7.87 -12.70 5.26
N HIS A 19 -7.17 -11.61 5.58
CA HIS A 19 -7.46 -10.38 4.86
C HIS A 19 -6.97 -10.57 3.43
N PRO A 20 -7.87 -10.48 2.44
CA PRO A 20 -7.49 -10.65 1.05
C PRO A 20 -6.46 -9.60 0.65
N PHE A 21 -5.68 -9.92 -0.38
CA PHE A 21 -4.94 -8.93 -1.15
C PHE A 21 -5.88 -7.77 -1.46
N THR A 22 -5.47 -6.56 -1.13
CA THR A 22 -6.25 -5.36 -1.42
C THR A 22 -5.41 -4.39 -2.22
N ASP A 23 -5.96 -3.96 -3.34
CA ASP A 23 -5.39 -2.92 -4.16
C ASP A 23 -5.97 -1.57 -3.74
N VAL A 24 -5.11 -0.62 -3.41
CA VAL A 24 -5.53 0.73 -3.09
C VAL A 24 -5.09 1.66 -4.20
N VAL A 25 -6.08 2.24 -4.90
CA VAL A 25 -5.87 3.25 -5.93
C VAL A 25 -5.63 4.60 -5.27
N CYS A 26 -4.53 5.25 -5.64
CA CYS A 26 -4.10 6.51 -5.05
C CYS A 26 -3.78 7.52 -6.16
N ASP A 27 -4.08 8.79 -5.90
CA ASP A 27 -3.48 9.86 -6.68
C ASP A 27 -1.97 9.91 -6.40
N VAL A 28 -1.20 10.32 -7.42
CA VAL A 28 0.24 10.54 -7.25
C VAL A 28 0.49 11.60 -6.16
N PRO A 29 1.40 11.35 -5.20
CA PRO A 29 1.79 12.35 -4.22
C PRO A 29 2.34 13.63 -4.86
N ASP A 30 1.95 14.77 -4.31
CA ASP A 30 2.50 16.09 -4.63
C ASP A 30 3.11 16.72 -3.36
N PRO A 31 4.44 16.95 -3.31
CA PRO A 31 5.42 16.74 -4.36
C PRO A 31 5.72 15.25 -4.61
N LEU A 32 6.11 14.92 -5.85
CA LEU A 32 6.53 13.58 -6.22
C LEU A 32 7.81 13.19 -5.44
N PRO A 33 7.80 12.09 -4.67
CA PRO A 33 9.00 11.64 -3.97
C PRO A 33 10.09 11.26 -4.97
N ALA A 34 11.28 11.84 -4.78
CA ALA A 34 12.44 11.56 -5.63
C ALA A 34 13.11 10.21 -5.31
N GLU A 35 12.89 9.67 -4.11
CA GLU A 35 13.57 8.50 -3.59
C GLU A 35 12.58 7.51 -2.98
N SER A 36 12.92 6.21 -2.97
CA SER A 36 12.07 5.16 -2.42
C SER A 36 11.70 5.37 -0.95
N ALA A 37 12.56 6.01 -0.15
CA ALA A 37 12.24 6.32 1.25
C ALA A 37 11.02 7.26 1.35
N GLY A 38 10.97 8.32 0.55
CA GLY A 38 9.81 9.22 0.53
C GLY A 38 8.53 8.54 0.05
N TRP A 39 8.63 7.57 -0.86
CA TRP A 39 7.50 6.72 -1.24
C TRP A 39 7.03 5.79 -0.12
N GLN A 40 7.94 5.26 0.69
CA GLN A 40 7.60 4.44 1.87
C GLN A 40 6.91 5.27 2.95
N ASP A 41 7.44 6.46 3.26
CA ASP A 41 6.83 7.39 4.21
C ASP A 41 5.40 7.78 3.77
N TRP A 42 5.24 8.17 2.49
CA TRP A 42 3.93 8.47 1.92
C TRP A 42 2.98 7.27 1.99
N ALA A 43 3.44 6.08 1.58
CA ALA A 43 2.60 4.88 1.54
C ALA A 43 2.11 4.50 2.93
N THR A 44 2.97 4.52 3.96
CA THR A 44 2.56 4.18 5.33
C THR A 44 1.57 5.19 5.90
N ALA A 45 1.74 6.49 5.64
CA ALA A 45 0.78 7.51 6.04
C ALA A 45 -0.58 7.34 5.36
N TYR A 46 -0.58 7.08 4.05
CA TYR A 46 -1.81 6.86 3.28
C TYR A 46 -2.54 5.58 3.72
N LEU A 47 -1.80 4.48 3.85
CA LEU A 47 -2.34 3.20 4.33
C LEU A 47 -2.89 3.31 5.76
N GLY A 48 -2.26 4.11 6.63
CA GLY A 48 -2.81 4.42 7.96
C GLY A 48 -4.20 5.05 7.90
N ALA A 49 -4.39 6.04 7.02
CA ALA A 49 -5.68 6.69 6.84
C ALA A 49 -6.74 5.75 6.25
N VAL A 50 -6.36 4.94 5.26
CA VAL A 50 -7.24 3.94 4.64
C VAL A 50 -7.63 2.86 5.65
N ALA A 51 -6.66 2.30 6.38
CA ALA A 51 -6.88 1.26 7.37
C ALA A 51 -7.81 1.72 8.49
N ALA A 52 -7.67 2.96 8.97
CA ALA A 52 -8.57 3.54 9.95
C ALA A 52 -10.00 3.74 9.40
N LYS A 53 -10.10 4.24 8.16
CA LYS A 53 -11.39 4.52 7.51
C LYS A 53 -12.17 3.25 7.19
N ASP A 54 -11.47 2.22 6.71
CA ASP A 54 -12.06 0.96 6.24
C ASP A 54 -12.12 -0.12 7.35
N GLY A 55 -11.61 0.19 8.55
CA GLY A 55 -11.68 -0.69 9.71
C GLY A 55 -10.82 -1.95 9.57
N TRP A 56 -9.59 -1.81 9.09
CA TRP A 56 -8.66 -2.93 8.93
C TRP A 56 -8.26 -3.53 10.27
N GLN A 57 -8.05 -4.86 10.28
CA GLN A 57 -7.61 -5.56 11.49
C GLN A 57 -6.18 -5.15 11.88
N PRO A 58 -5.88 -5.04 13.18
CA PRO A 58 -4.50 -4.91 13.64
C PRO A 58 -3.63 -6.08 13.13
N GLY A 59 -2.43 -5.78 12.66
CA GLY A 59 -1.52 -6.80 12.15
C GLY A 59 -0.36 -6.26 11.34
N HIS A 60 0.44 -7.19 10.81
CA HIS A 60 1.55 -6.88 9.92
C HIS A 60 1.10 -6.93 8.46
N TYR A 61 1.36 -5.85 7.74
CA TYR A 61 1.06 -5.69 6.33
C TYR A 61 2.36 -5.53 5.55
N SER A 62 2.40 -6.10 4.35
CA SER A 62 3.38 -5.77 3.32
C SER A 62 2.69 -5.01 2.21
N TYR A 63 3.38 -4.04 1.63
CA TYR A 63 2.85 -3.26 0.52
C TYR A 63 3.87 -3.07 -0.60
N THR A 64 3.37 -2.89 -1.82
CA THR A 64 4.13 -2.48 -2.99
C THR A 64 3.51 -1.22 -3.58
N VAL A 65 4.34 -0.20 -3.77
CA VAL A 65 3.98 1.06 -4.44
C VAL A 65 4.38 0.96 -5.89
N GLU A 66 3.43 1.03 -6.81
CA GLU A 66 3.70 0.82 -8.23
C GLU A 66 2.80 1.65 -9.15
N ARG A 67 3.30 1.96 -10.33
CA ARG A 67 2.48 2.43 -11.45
C ARG A 67 2.09 1.23 -12.30
N ARG A 68 0.82 1.16 -12.70
CA ARG A 68 0.31 0.11 -13.59
C ARG A 68 -0.11 0.68 -14.94
N ASP A 69 -0.09 -0.15 -15.98
CA ASP A 69 -0.70 0.16 -17.27
C ASP A 69 -2.23 -0.05 -17.24
N ASP A 70 -2.91 0.31 -18.34
CA ASP A 70 -4.36 0.08 -18.48
C ASP A 70 -4.76 -1.40 -18.42
N GLY A 71 -3.81 -2.33 -18.59
CA GLY A 71 -4.00 -3.77 -18.46
C GLY A 71 -3.80 -4.29 -17.03
N GLY A 72 -3.43 -3.43 -16.08
CA GLY A 72 -3.14 -3.79 -14.69
C GLY A 72 -1.74 -4.37 -14.47
N HIS A 73 -0.84 -4.30 -15.46
CA HIS A 73 0.54 -4.75 -15.28
C HIS A 73 1.41 -3.67 -14.67
N ALA A 74 2.29 -4.06 -13.75
CA ALA A 74 3.29 -3.19 -13.16
C ALA A 74 4.23 -2.61 -14.24
N LEU A 75 4.20 -1.29 -14.42
CA LEU A 75 5.13 -0.55 -15.27
C LEU A 75 6.39 -0.15 -14.48
N GLU A 76 6.19 0.29 -13.24
CA GLU A 76 7.27 0.80 -12.40
C GLU A 76 6.96 0.53 -10.93
N VAL A 77 7.95 0.10 -10.16
CA VAL A 77 7.82 -0.11 -8.71
C VAL A 77 8.63 0.97 -8.00
N TYR A 78 7.95 1.88 -7.32
CA TYR A 78 8.57 3.00 -6.62
C TYR A 78 9.15 2.59 -5.27
N ALA A 79 8.44 1.74 -4.54
CA ALA A 79 8.85 1.25 -3.23
C ALA A 79 8.15 -0.06 -2.85
N ARG A 80 8.76 -0.77 -1.90
CA ARG A 80 8.14 -1.90 -1.18
C ARG A 80 8.44 -1.73 0.29
N GLY A 81 7.53 -2.17 1.13
CA GLY A 81 7.70 -2.04 2.57
C GLY A 81 6.85 -3.01 3.37
N GLN A 82 7.11 -2.99 4.67
CA GLN A 82 6.28 -3.66 5.68
C GLN A 82 5.87 -2.60 6.68
N TRP A 83 4.66 -2.74 7.21
CA TRP A 83 4.06 -1.81 8.15
C TRP A 83 3.19 -2.58 9.15
N GLU A 84 3.25 -2.18 10.42
CA GLU A 84 2.40 -2.72 11.47
C GLU A 84 1.25 -1.74 11.75
N TRP A 85 0.03 -2.26 11.70
CA TRP A 85 -1.18 -1.52 12.07
C TRP A 85 -1.67 -2.00 13.44
N THR A 86 -1.89 -1.07 14.37
CA THR A 86 -2.19 -1.38 15.79
C THR A 86 -3.42 -0.67 16.35
N HIS A 87 -4.16 0.08 15.53
CA HIS A 87 -5.23 0.97 15.97
C HIS A 87 -6.55 0.26 16.30
#